data_AF-A0A7S7QZV7-F1
#
_entry.id   AF-A0A7S7QZV7-F1
#
_cell.length_a   1.000
_cell.length_b   1.000
_cell.length_c   1.000
_cell.angle_alpha   90.00
_cell.angle_beta   90.00
_cell.angle_gamma   90.00
#
_symmetry.space_group_name_H-M   'P 1'
#
loop_
_entity.id
_entity.type
_entity.pdbx_description
1 polymer ?
#
loop_
_entity_poly.entity_id
_entity_poly.type
_entity_poly.pdbx_seq_one_letter_code
_entity_poly.pdbx_strand_id
1 'polypeptide(L)' 'MTRAQAARLRSLAEEAYQPNQYARDLTFEEAERRINSLRAEIALADSF' A
#
# COMPACT_ATOMS: atom_id res chain seq x y z
N MET A 1 1.12 -3.10 12.64
CA MET A 1 0.11 -2.67 11.65
C MET A 1 -1.30 -2.76 12.22
N THR A 2 -2.17 -1.78 11.97
CA THR A 2 -3.60 -1.85 12.34
C THR A 2 -4.43 -2.60 11.28
N ARG A 3 -5.63 -3.05 11.64
CA ARG A 3 -6.57 -3.66 10.67
C ARG A 3 -6.91 -2.71 9.52
N ALA A 4 -7.05 -1.42 9.80
CA ALA A 4 -7.32 -0.40 8.80
C ALA A 4 -6.15 -0.23 7.82
N GLN A 5 -4.91 -0.19 8.33
CA GLN A 5 -3.71 -0.16 7.48
C GLN A 5 -3.60 -1.41 6.61
N ALA A 6 -3.87 -2.60 7.18
CA ALA A 6 -3.82 -3.86 6.42
C ALA A 6 -4.84 -3.89 5.26
N ALA A 7 -6.07 -3.45 5.50
CA ALA A 7 -7.10 -3.37 4.45
C ALA A 7 -6.70 -2.36 3.36
N ARG A 8 -6.22 -1.17 3.75
CA ARG A 8 -5.81 -0.13 2.81
C ARG A 8 -4.59 -0.53 1.99
N LEU A 9 -3.59 -1.13 2.61
CA LEU A 9 -2.39 -1.62 1.93
C LEU A 9 -2.76 -2.71 0.91
N ARG A 10 -3.66 -3.63 1.27
CA ARG A 10 -4.14 -4.67 0.35
C ARG A 10 -4.82 -4.08 -0.89
N SER A 11 -5.77 -3.17 -0.71
CA SER A 11 -6.47 -2.54 -1.84
C SER A 11 -5.51 -1.79 -2.77
N LEU A 12 -4.57 -1.02 -2.21
CA LEU A 12 -3.57 -0.29 -3.02
C LEU A 12 -2.60 -1.23 -3.74
N ALA A 13 -2.20 -2.33 -3.11
CA ALA A 13 -1.34 -3.34 -3.72
C ALA A 13 -2.05 -4.06 -4.89
N GLU A 14 -3.36 -4.30 -4.78
CA GLU A 14 -4.18 -4.86 -5.86
C GLU A 14 -4.32 -3.85 -7.02
N GLU A 15 -4.60 -2.58 -6.73
CA GLU A 15 -4.73 -1.49 -7.71
C GLU A 15 -3.42 -1.24 -8.49
N ALA A 16 -2.29 -1.27 -7.80
CA ALA A 16 -0.97 -1.11 -8.42
C ALA A 16 -0.45 -2.39 -9.12
N TYR A 17 -1.21 -3.50 -9.12
CA TYR A 17 -0.76 -4.82 -9.58
C TYR A 17 0.54 -5.31 -8.88
N GLN A 18 0.71 -4.95 -7.60
CA GLN A 18 1.89 -5.28 -6.77
C GLN A 18 1.52 -6.07 -5.49
N PRO A 19 0.97 -7.29 -5.59
CA PRO A 19 0.50 -8.05 -4.42
C PRO A 19 1.61 -8.37 -3.39
N ASN A 20 2.88 -8.41 -3.82
CA ASN A 20 4.03 -8.70 -2.95
C ASN A 20 4.34 -7.57 -1.95
N GLN A 21 3.77 -6.37 -2.13
CA GLN A 21 3.96 -5.25 -1.20
C GLN A 21 3.20 -5.45 0.11
N TYR A 22 2.22 -6.36 0.13
CA TYR A 22 1.47 -6.75 1.32
C TYR A 22 2.22 -7.81 2.13
N ALA A 23 2.59 -7.46 3.36
CA ALA A 23 3.12 -8.41 4.35
C ALA A 23 2.31 -8.34 5.65
N ARG A 24 2.05 -9.51 6.26
CA ARG A 24 1.14 -9.65 7.42
C ARG A 24 1.73 -9.13 8.73
N ASP A 25 3.04 -9.00 8.81
CA ASP A 25 3.84 -8.75 10.01
C ASP A 25 4.47 -7.35 10.04
N LEU A 26 4.00 -6.43 9.18
CA LEU A 26 4.51 -5.06 9.14
C LEU A 26 4.25 -4.30 10.46
N THR A 27 5.21 -3.47 10.85
CA THR A 27 5.02 -2.48 11.91
C THR A 27 3.99 -1.43 11.47
N PHE A 28 3.55 -0.59 12.40
CA PHE A 28 2.65 0.51 12.06
C PHE A 28 3.30 1.47 11.07
N GLU A 29 4.54 1.88 11.34
CA GLU A 29 5.30 2.84 10.53
C GLU A 29 5.62 2.28 9.15
N GLU A 30 5.99 0.99 9.07
CA GLU A 30 6.31 0.36 7.80
C GLU A 30 5.07 0.22 6.90
N ALA A 31 3.92 -0.14 7.48
CA ALA A 31 2.66 -0.17 6.75
C ALA A 31 2.28 1.23 6.22
N GLU A 32 2.49 2.27 7.02
CA GLU A 32 2.21 3.66 6.60
C GLU A 32 3.13 4.12 5.46
N ARG A 33 4.44 3.83 5.55
CA ARG A 33 5.39 4.13 4.47
C ARG A 33 4.99 3.48 3.15
N ARG A 34 4.63 2.20 3.17
CA ARG A 34 4.22 1.46 1.96
C ARG A 34 2.92 1.97 1.38
N ILE A 35 1.93 2.29 2.22
CA ILE A 35 0.68 2.93 1.79
C ILE A 35 0.97 4.24 1.07
N ASN A 36 1.87 5.08 1.59
CA ASN A 36 2.21 6.35 0.98
C ASN A 36 2.97 6.18 -0.35
N SER A 37 3.88 5.19 -0.45
CA SER A 37 4.57 4.87 -1.72
C SER A 37 3.57 4.46 -2.80
N LEU A 38 2.70 3.49 -2.49
CA LEU A 38 1.72 2.99 -3.46
C LEU A 38 0.74 4.08 -3.90
N ARG A 39 0.31 4.96 -2.98
CA ARG A 39 -0.54 6.12 -3.36
C ARG A 39 0.16 7.07 -4.32
N ALA A 40 1.45 7.33 -4.13
CA ALA A 40 2.22 8.19 -5.00
C ALA A 40 2.44 7.54 -6.39
N GLU A 41 2.72 6.24 -6.41
CA GLU A 41 2.87 5.46 -7.64
C GLU A 41 1.59 5.43 -8.48
N ILE A 42 0.44 5.15 -7.84
CA ILE A 42 -0.87 5.16 -8.49
C ILE A 42 -1.20 6.56 -9.03
N ALA A 43 -1.04 7.60 -8.20
CA ALA A 43 -1.32 8.97 -8.63
C ALA A 43 -0.43 9.42 -9.80
N LEU A 44 0.81 8.94 -9.86
CA LEU A 44 1.70 9.18 -10.99
C LEU A 44 1.19 8.44 -12.24
N ALA A 45 0.76 7.18 -12.11
CA ALA A 45 0.23 6.41 -13.23
C ALA A 45 -1.06 7.04 -13.81
N ASP A 46 -1.95 7.56 -12.96
CA ASP A 46 -3.19 8.23 -13.37
C ASP A 46 -2.98 9.59 -14.05
N SER A 47 -1.77 10.15 -13.97
CA SER A 47 -1.45 11.47 -14.52
C SER A 47 -1.03 11.48 -16.00
N PHE A 48 -1.00 10.31 -16.64
CA PHE A 48 -0.65 10.10 -18.06
C PHE A 48 -1.85 9.61 -18.88
#